data_AF-A0A937VZ78-F1
#
_entry.id   AF-A0A937VZ78-F1
#
_cell.length_a   1.000
_cell.length_b   1.000
_cell.length_c   1.000
_cell.angle_alpha   90.00
_cell.angle_beta   90.00
_cell.angle_gamma   90.00
#
_symmetry.space_group_name_H-M   'P 1'
#
loop_
_entity.id
_entity.type
_entity.pdbx_description
1 polymer ?
#
loop_
_entity_poly.entity_id
_entity_poly.type
_entity_poly.pdbx_seq_one_letter_code
_entity_poly.pdbx_strand_id
1 'polypeptide(L)' 'MQAMPQPTATDFSLQWPALGVCRVPYQVFTDTALYNAEQARIFRGEVWNWVGLEAETPHPGDFKT' A
#
# COMPACT_ATOMS: atom_id res chain seq x y z
N MET A 1 -15.63 20.28 -1.52
CA MET A 1 -14.93 19.02 -1.86
C MET A 1 -13.49 19.40 -2.18
N GLN A 2 -12.54 19.22 -1.26
CA GLN A 2 -11.12 19.50 -1.52
C GLN A 2 -10.51 18.29 -2.23
N ALA A 3 -9.87 18.52 -3.37
CA ALA A 3 -9.10 17.49 -4.06
C ALA A 3 -7.94 17.05 -3.15
N MET A 4 -7.80 15.75 -2.95
CA MET A 4 -6.68 15.19 -2.20
C MET A 4 -5.38 15.57 -2.91
N PRO A 5 -4.37 16.09 -2.19
CA PRO A 5 -3.09 16.43 -2.80
C PRO A 5 -2.54 15.19 -3.48
N GLN A 6 -2.34 15.28 -4.80
CA GLN A 6 -1.81 14.18 -5.58
C GLN A 6 -0.37 13.90 -5.10
N PRO A 7 -0.02 12.65 -4.75
CA PRO A 7 1.33 12.35 -4.31
C PRO A 7 2.31 12.68 -5.44
N THR A 8 3.23 13.59 -5.16
CA THR A 8 4.31 13.97 -6.09
C THR A 8 5.00 12.72 -6.63
N ALA A 9 5.29 12.71 -7.92
CA ALA A 9 5.96 11.61 -8.59
C ALA A 9 7.37 11.43 -7.99
N THR A 10 7.50 10.50 -7.05
CA THR A 10 8.80 9.99 -6.63
C THR A 10 9.40 9.25 -7.81
N ASP A 11 10.48 9.81 -8.36
CA ASP A 11 11.24 9.22 -9.45
C ASP A 11 12.06 8.05 -8.88
N PHE A 12 11.51 6.83 -9.01
CA PHE A 12 12.22 5.61 -8.68
C PHE A 12 12.90 5.09 -9.94
N SER A 13 14.22 4.93 -9.91
CA SER A 13 14.97 4.27 -10.99
C SER A 13 14.76 2.74 -10.96
N LEU A 14 13.50 2.28 -10.97
CA LEU A 14 13.12 0.87 -10.98
C LEU A 14 12.98 0.40 -12.43
N GLN A 15 13.91 -0.44 -12.88
CA GLN A 15 13.87 -1.03 -14.22
C GLN A 15 13.22 -2.40 -14.18
N TRP A 16 12.11 -2.56 -14.89
CA TRP A 16 11.43 -3.84 -15.00
C TRP A 16 12.10 -4.74 -16.06
N PRO A 17 12.32 -6.05 -15.82
CA PRO A 17 12.99 -6.91 -16.79
C PRO A 17 12.10 -7.19 -18.00
N ALA A 18 12.70 -7.45 -19.16
CA ALA A 18 11.95 -7.72 -20.40
C ALA A 18 10.98 -8.91 -20.32
N LEU A 19 11.24 -9.86 -19.41
CA LEU A 19 10.36 -11.00 -19.12
C LEU A 19 9.03 -10.60 -18.44
N GLY A 20 8.80 -9.31 -18.18
CA GLY A 20 7.52 -8.79 -17.70
C GLY A 20 7.13 -9.40 -16.36
N VAL A 21 5.85 -9.72 -16.19
CA VAL A 21 5.29 -10.24 -14.93
C VAL A 21 5.88 -11.58 -14.48
N CYS A 22 6.63 -12.26 -15.35
CA CYS A 22 7.34 -13.50 -15.02
C CYS A 22 8.65 -13.28 -14.23
N ARG A 23 9.11 -12.03 -14.10
CA ARG A 23 10.30 -11.65 -13.31
C ARG A 23 10.08 -10.31 -12.62
N VAL A 24 10.20 -10.30 -11.29
CA VAL A 24 10.10 -9.08 -10.48
C VAL A 24 11.52 -8.66 -10.04
N PRO A 25 11.94 -7.40 -10.22
CA PRO A 25 13.21 -6.91 -9.69
C PRO A 25 13.30 -7.10 -8.18
N TYR A 26 14.46 -7.54 -7.70
CA TYR A 26 14.66 -7.72 -6.26
C TYR A 26 14.48 -6.42 -5.46
N GLN A 27 14.83 -5.28 -6.08
CA GLN A 27 14.67 -3.94 -5.49
C GLN A 27 13.24 -3.65 -5.03
N VAL A 28 12.22 -4.24 -5.69
CA VAL A 28 10.81 -4.09 -5.27
C VAL A 28 10.59 -4.47 -3.80
N PHE A 29 11.37 -5.42 -3.31
CA PHE A 29 11.20 -5.97 -1.96
C PHE A 29 12.16 -5.36 -0.93
N THR A 30 13.18 -4.60 -1.35
CA THR A 30 14.26 -4.15 -0.46
C THR A 30 14.47 -2.65 -0.41
N ASP A 31 13.91 -1.90 -1.35
CA ASP A 31 14.08 -0.45 -1.42
C ASP A 31 13.11 0.28 -0.47
N THR A 32 13.68 0.96 0.53
CA THR A 32 12.93 1.73 1.52
C THR A 32 12.12 2.87 0.90
N ALA A 33 12.61 3.51 -0.16
CA ALA A 33 11.91 4.61 -0.80
C ALA A 33 10.65 4.11 -1.51
N LEU A 34 10.74 2.94 -2.16
CA LEU A 34 9.59 2.28 -2.76
C LEU A 34 8.58 1.87 -1.68
N TYR A 35 9.04 1.25 -0.60
CA TYR A 35 8.19 0.92 0.55
C TYR A 35 7.41 2.14 1.08
N ASN A 36 8.08 3.29 1.25
CA ASN A 36 7.42 4.50 1.73
C ASN A 36 6.34 5.00 0.75
N ALA A 37 6.56 4.88 -0.56
CA ALA A 37 5.54 5.21 -1.55
C ALA A 37 4.38 4.21 -1.55
N GLU A 38 4.64 2.91 -1.39
CA GLU A 38 3.59 1.90 -1.24
C GLU A 38 2.73 2.16 0.01
N GLN A 39 3.37 2.51 1.14
CA GLN A 39 2.66 2.92 2.35
C GLN A 39 1.72 4.10 2.09
N ALA A 40 2.20 5.13 1.39
CA ALA A 40 1.42 6.34 1.13
C ALA A 40 0.30 6.13 0.09
N ARG A 41 0.57 5.37 -0.96
CA ARG A 41 -0.31 5.27 -2.14
C ARG A 41 -1.25 4.08 -2.11
N ILE A 42 -0.86 2.98 -1.46
CA ILE A 42 -1.63 1.73 -1.45
C ILE A 42 -2.22 1.55 -0.05
N PHE A 43 -1.38 1.34 0.96
CA PHE A 43 -1.87 0.94 2.29
C PHE A 43 -2.60 2.05 3.02
N ARG A 44 -2.20 3.31 2.84
CA ARG A 44 -2.86 4.52 3.39
C ARG A 44 -3.50 5.38 2.30
N GLY A 45 -3.55 4.85 1.07
CA GLY A 45 -4.19 5.49 -0.06
C GLY A 45 -5.68 5.19 -0.13
N GLU A 46 -6.27 5.40 -1.30
CA GLU A 46 -7.70 5.18 -1.56
C GLU A 46 -8.01 3.68 -1.79
N VAL A 47 -7.60 2.82 -0.85
CA VAL A 47 -7.80 1.36 -0.89
C VAL A 47 -8.40 0.88 0.43
N TRP A 48 -9.32 -0.08 0.33
CA TRP A 48 -9.89 -0.77 1.49
C TRP A 48 -8.93 -1.84 2.01
N ASN A 49 -8.57 -1.75 3.30
CA ASN A 49 -7.83 -2.79 4.01
C ASN A 49 -8.79 -3.57 4.91
N TRP A 50 -8.62 -4.88 4.97
CA TRP A 50 -9.40 -5.72 5.86
C TRP A 50 -8.88 -5.58 7.30
N VAL A 51 -9.79 -5.45 8.28
CA VAL A 51 -9.44 -5.23 9.69
C VAL A 51 -10.08 -6.22 10.66
N GLY A 52 -11.11 -6.96 10.24
CA GLY A 52 -11.77 -7.94 11.08
C GLY A 52 -13.11 -8.42 10.54
N LEU A 53 -13.78 -9.23 11.35
CA LEU A 53 -15.15 -9.71 11.12
C LEU A 53 -16.09 -9.19 12.21
N GLU A 54 -17.38 -9.08 11.89
CA GLU A 54 -18.43 -8.71 12.85
C GLU A 54 -18.44 -9.62 14.09
N ALA A 55 -18.18 -10.92 13.90
CA ALA A 55 -18.13 -11.89 14.99
C ALA A 55 -17.01 -11.63 16.01
N GLU A 56 -16.03 -10.78 15.70
CA GLU A 56 -14.93 -10.43 16.61
C GLU A 56 -15.30 -9.30 17.59
N THR A 57 -16.38 -8.56 17.32
CA THR A 57 -16.90 -7.49 18.18
C THR A 57 -18.43 -7.57 18.34
N PRO A 58 -18.96 -8.65 18.96
CA PRO A 58 -20.40 -8.89 19.03
C PRO A 58 -21.15 -7.94 19.97
N HIS A 59 -20.49 -7.33 20.95
CA HIS A 59 -21.13 -6.48 21.96
C HIS A 59 -20.63 -5.02 21.90
N PRO A 60 -21.46 -4.05 22.33
CA PRO A 60 -21.03 -2.66 22.45
C PRO A 60 -19.83 -2.52 23.39
N GLY A 61 -18.76 -1.90 22.89
CA GLY A 61 -17.51 -1.68 23.64
C GLY A 61 -16.42 -2.70 23.32
N ASP A 62 -16.71 -3.77 22.59
CA ASP A 62 -15.70 -4.70 22.08
C ASP A 62 -14.84 -3.98 21.02
N PHE A 63 -13.51 -4.13 21.11
CA PHE A 63 -12.56 -3.57 20.14
C PHE A 63 -11.45 -4.57 19.81
N LYS A 64 -10.88 -4.43 18.61
CA LYS A 64 -9.73 -5.20 18.12
C LYS A 64 -8.67 -4.24 17.59
N THR A 65 -7.40 -4.57 17.83
CA THR A 65 -6.23 -3.78 17.42
C THR A 65 -5.41 -4.48 16.36
#